data_AF-A0A1J3FQM1-F1
#
_entry.id   AF-A0A1J3FQM1-F1
#
_cell.length_a   1.000
_cell.length_b   1.000
_cell.length_c   1.000
_cell.angle_alpha   90.00
_cell.angle_beta   90.00
_cell.angle_gamma   90.00
#
_symmetry.space_group_name_H-M   'P 1'
#
loop_
_entity.id
_entity.type
_entity.pdbx_description
1 polymer ?
#
loop_
_entity_poly.entity_id
_entity_poly.type
_entity_poly.pdbx_seq_one_letter_code
_entity_poly.pdbx_strand_id
1 'polypeptide(L)'
;STSCSLLHTAVDLVNETKLDDEIKSWLAFAAQKIVEVDALAKALAGQTNEAFFSTNASALSSRRSSPRVTNESVQKAAADLKGSDHRRVTEVSARLDAQQKKLNLPILPTTTIGSFPQTVELRRVRREYKAKKISEEDYVKAIKEEIKKVVDLQEDLDIDVLVHGEPERNDMVEYFGEQLSGFAFTANGWVQSYGSRCVKPPIIYGDVSRPKPMTVFWSSTAQSMTKRPMKGMLTGPVTILNWSFVRNDQPRHETCYQIALAIKDEVEDLEKGGIGVIQIDEAALREGLPLRKAEHSFYLDWAVHS
;
A
#
# COMPACT_ATOMS: atom_id res chain seq x y z
N SER A 1 -16.23 -5.86 -27.10
CA SER A 1 -16.25 -4.54 -26.43
C SER A 1 -15.40 -4.61 -25.17
N THR A 2 -15.15 -3.48 -24.50
CA THR A 2 -14.58 -3.48 -23.15
C THR A 2 -15.58 -4.06 -22.14
N SER A 3 -15.09 -4.55 -21.00
CA SER A 3 -15.95 -5.10 -19.93
C SER A 3 -16.73 -4.02 -19.17
N CYS A 4 -16.17 -2.80 -19.10
CA CYS A 4 -16.79 -1.60 -18.52
C CYS A 4 -16.20 -0.34 -19.18
N SER A 5 -16.54 0.84 -18.65
CA SER A 5 -15.95 2.11 -19.08
C SER A 5 -14.44 2.14 -18.81
N LEU A 6 -13.67 2.71 -19.75
CA LEU A 6 -12.23 2.93 -19.58
C LEU A 6 -11.89 4.06 -18.60
N LEU A 7 -12.91 4.72 -18.00
CA LEU A 7 -12.76 5.68 -16.91
C LEU A 7 -11.90 5.13 -15.75
N HIS A 8 -11.98 3.82 -15.50
CA HIS A 8 -11.28 3.15 -14.41
C HIS A 8 -9.86 2.69 -14.78
N THR A 9 -9.31 3.20 -15.88
CA THR A 9 -7.96 2.89 -16.34
C THR A 9 -7.19 4.18 -16.58
N ALA A 10 -5.86 4.13 -16.44
CA ALA A 10 -5.01 5.24 -16.85
C ALA A 10 -5.15 5.48 -18.37
N VAL A 11 -4.80 6.70 -18.82
CA VAL A 11 -5.12 7.15 -20.18
C VAL A 11 -4.26 6.47 -21.25
N ASP A 12 -2.93 6.60 -21.15
CA ASP A 12 -2.04 6.10 -22.21
C ASP A 12 -0.67 5.71 -21.66
N LEU A 13 -0.28 4.45 -21.91
CA LEU A 13 0.95 3.85 -21.42
C LEU A 13 2.20 4.45 -22.07
N VAL A 14 2.09 5.04 -23.27
CA VAL A 14 3.26 5.66 -23.94
C VAL A 14 3.84 6.81 -23.12
N ASN A 15 3.03 7.44 -22.27
CA ASN A 15 3.44 8.54 -21.39
C ASN A 15 4.23 8.07 -20.15
N GLU A 16 4.38 6.77 -19.94
CA GLU A 16 5.21 6.23 -18.87
C GLU A 16 6.69 6.21 -19.29
N THR A 17 7.46 7.14 -18.72
CA THR A 17 8.89 7.34 -19.03
C THR A 17 9.85 6.68 -18.04
N LYS A 18 9.32 6.14 -16.93
CA LYS A 18 10.11 5.56 -15.84
C LYS A 18 9.87 4.07 -15.60
N LEU A 19 8.83 3.49 -16.20
CA LEU A 19 8.62 2.04 -16.16
C LEU A 19 9.66 1.36 -17.04
N ASP A 20 10.26 0.29 -16.54
CA ASP A 20 11.14 -0.54 -17.35
C ASP A 20 10.37 -1.29 -18.45
N ASP A 21 11.07 -1.61 -19.54
CA ASP A 21 10.45 -2.16 -20.75
C ASP A 21 9.79 -3.53 -20.50
N GLU A 22 10.32 -4.33 -19.57
CA GLU A 22 9.77 -5.63 -19.23
C GLU A 22 8.38 -5.47 -18.59
N ILE A 23 8.26 -4.67 -17.52
CA ILE A 23 6.96 -4.41 -16.89
C ILE A 23 6.02 -3.68 -17.84
N LYS A 24 6.53 -2.68 -18.58
CA LYS A 24 5.73 -1.91 -19.53
C LYS A 24 5.11 -2.81 -20.60
N SER A 25 5.81 -3.87 -21.03
CA SER A 25 5.29 -4.84 -22.00
C SER A 25 4.07 -5.64 -21.50
N TRP A 26 3.85 -5.69 -20.19
CA TRP A 26 2.75 -6.46 -19.58
C TRP A 26 1.47 -5.63 -19.37
N LEU A 27 1.51 -4.33 -19.68
CA LEU A 27 0.46 -3.38 -19.36
C LEU A 27 -0.26 -2.89 -20.61
N ALA A 28 -1.54 -2.53 -20.42
CA ALA A 28 -2.34 -1.83 -21.41
C ALA A 28 -3.23 -0.80 -20.68
N PHE A 29 -3.07 0.47 -21.02
CA PHE A 29 -3.93 1.58 -20.54
C PHE A 29 -5.10 1.78 -21.51
N ALA A 30 -5.94 2.81 -21.30
CA ALA A 30 -7.16 3.02 -22.09
C ALA A 30 -6.88 3.05 -23.60
N ALA A 31 -5.84 3.78 -24.03
CA ALA A 31 -5.45 3.87 -25.44
C ALA A 31 -5.09 2.49 -26.04
N GLN A 32 -4.30 1.68 -25.32
CA GLN A 32 -3.93 0.33 -25.77
C GLN A 32 -5.14 -0.61 -25.80
N LYS A 33 -6.06 -0.50 -24.83
CA LYS A 33 -7.29 -1.33 -24.76
C LYS A 33 -8.23 -1.11 -25.95
N ILE A 34 -8.26 0.09 -26.53
CA ILE A 34 -9.02 0.36 -27.76
C ILE A 34 -8.43 -0.45 -28.93
N VAL A 35 -7.10 -0.48 -29.03
CA VAL A 35 -6.38 -1.27 -30.05
C VAL A 35 -6.63 -2.77 -29.85
N GLU A 36 -6.62 -3.26 -28.60
CA GLU A 36 -6.91 -4.67 -28.29
C GLU A 36 -8.31 -5.09 -28.77
N VAL A 37 -9.34 -4.27 -28.51
CA VAL A 37 -10.72 -4.58 -28.93
C VAL A 37 -10.87 -4.58 -30.45
N ASP A 38 -10.24 -3.64 -31.15
CA ASP A 38 -10.23 -3.61 -32.62
C ASP A 38 -9.50 -4.83 -33.22
N ALA A 39 -8.34 -5.20 -32.67
CA ALA A 39 -7.59 -6.37 -33.11
C ALA A 39 -8.39 -7.68 -32.93
N LEU A 40 -9.07 -7.83 -31.80
CA LEU A 40 -9.96 -8.97 -31.55
C LEU A 40 -11.16 -9.01 -32.52
N ALA A 41 -11.79 -7.86 -32.79
CA ALA A 41 -12.91 -7.77 -33.72
C ALA A 41 -12.49 -8.14 -35.15
N LYS A 42 -11.34 -7.67 -35.61
CA LYS A 42 -10.76 -8.02 -36.93
C LYS A 42 -10.43 -9.51 -37.02
N ALA A 43 -9.83 -10.09 -35.99
CA ALA A 43 -9.54 -11.52 -35.94
C ALA A 43 -10.82 -12.36 -36.08
N LEU A 44 -11.90 -11.97 -35.38
CA LEU A 44 -13.20 -12.65 -35.49
C LEU A 44 -13.81 -12.56 -36.91
N ALA A 45 -13.54 -11.47 -37.61
CA ALA A 45 -13.94 -11.27 -39.01
C ALA A 45 -13.00 -11.95 -40.03
N GLY A 46 -12.02 -12.74 -39.57
CA GLY A 46 -11.05 -13.43 -40.44
C GLY A 46 -9.88 -12.56 -40.92
N GLN A 47 -9.68 -11.37 -40.34
CA GLN A 47 -8.60 -10.43 -40.67
C GLN A 47 -7.55 -10.38 -39.55
N THR A 48 -7.00 -11.54 -39.19
CA THR A 48 -6.05 -11.66 -38.08
C THR A 48 -4.74 -10.91 -38.36
N ASN A 49 -4.31 -10.07 -37.42
CA ASN A 49 -2.97 -9.50 -37.41
C ASN A 49 -2.01 -10.41 -36.62
N GLU A 50 -1.38 -11.35 -37.33
CA GLU A 50 -0.49 -12.36 -36.73
C GLU A 50 0.67 -11.74 -35.91
N ALA A 51 1.23 -10.63 -36.39
CA ALA A 51 2.32 -9.93 -35.68
C ALA A 51 1.85 -9.40 -34.32
N PHE A 52 0.66 -8.80 -34.26
CA PHE A 52 0.09 -8.30 -33.00
C PHE A 52 -0.14 -9.43 -31.99
N PHE A 53 -0.75 -10.54 -32.41
CA PHE A 53 -1.01 -11.68 -31.52
C PHE A 53 0.27 -12.41 -31.10
N SER A 54 1.28 -12.47 -31.98
CA SER A 54 2.61 -12.99 -31.65
C SER A 54 3.27 -12.14 -30.55
N THR A 55 3.30 -10.81 -30.70
CA THR A 55 3.83 -9.90 -29.67
C THR A 55 3.07 -10.04 -28.34
N ASN A 56 1.74 -10.10 -28.38
CA ASN A 56 0.93 -10.33 -27.19
C ASN A 56 1.25 -11.67 -26.51
N ALA A 57 1.40 -12.76 -27.28
CA ALA A 57 1.77 -14.07 -26.75
C ALA A 57 3.17 -14.05 -26.10
N SER A 58 4.14 -13.37 -26.73
CA SER A 58 5.48 -13.17 -26.15
C SER A 58 5.44 -12.38 -24.84
N ALA A 59 4.64 -11.31 -24.76
CA ALA A 59 4.49 -10.53 -23.53
C ALA A 59 3.90 -11.39 -22.39
N LEU A 60 2.83 -12.14 -22.67
CA LEU A 60 2.22 -13.06 -21.69
C LEU A 60 3.18 -14.15 -21.24
N SER A 61 3.94 -14.74 -22.17
CA SER A 61 4.95 -15.75 -21.85
C SER A 61 6.06 -15.18 -20.98
N SER A 62 6.57 -13.98 -21.33
CA SER A 62 7.64 -13.33 -20.59
C SER A 62 7.25 -13.06 -19.13
N ARG A 63 6.03 -12.57 -18.90
CA ARG A 63 5.50 -12.36 -17.54
C ARG A 63 5.44 -13.67 -16.76
N ARG A 64 4.88 -14.74 -17.35
CA ARG A 64 4.74 -16.04 -16.68
C ARG A 64 6.09 -16.65 -16.28
N SER A 65 7.14 -16.41 -17.06
CA SER A 65 8.48 -16.91 -16.78
C SER A 65 9.37 -15.93 -16.00
N SER A 66 8.89 -14.71 -15.70
CA SER A 66 9.75 -13.69 -15.11
C SER A 66 10.01 -14.00 -13.63
N PRO A 67 11.29 -14.03 -13.20
CA PRO A 67 11.64 -14.24 -11.79
C PRO A 67 11.21 -13.05 -10.90
N ARG A 68 10.79 -11.93 -11.50
CA ARG A 68 10.24 -10.78 -10.77
C ARG A 68 8.80 -11.02 -10.33
N VAL A 69 8.09 -11.94 -11.00
CA VAL A 69 6.67 -12.22 -10.75
C VAL A 69 6.50 -13.22 -9.61
N THR A 70 7.41 -14.19 -9.50
CA THR A 70 7.34 -15.27 -8.50
C THR A 70 8.48 -15.19 -7.48
N ASN A 71 8.16 -15.36 -6.20
CA ASN A 71 9.11 -15.49 -5.12
C ASN A 71 8.77 -16.73 -4.27
N GLU A 72 9.54 -17.80 -4.43
CA GLU A 72 9.30 -19.09 -3.75
C GLU A 72 9.24 -18.97 -2.22
N SER A 73 10.06 -18.09 -1.64
CA SER A 73 10.06 -17.89 -0.18
C SER A 73 8.76 -17.26 0.32
N VAL A 74 8.19 -16.34 -0.45
CA VAL A 74 6.90 -15.68 -0.16
C VAL A 74 5.75 -16.68 -0.33
N GLN A 75 5.76 -17.43 -1.42
CA GLN A 75 4.74 -18.45 -1.69
C GLN A 75 4.72 -19.51 -0.59
N LYS A 76 5.90 -19.98 -0.18
CA LYS A 76 6.03 -20.94 0.92
C LYS A 76 5.54 -20.34 2.24
N ALA A 77 5.95 -19.12 2.59
CA ALA A 77 5.52 -18.47 3.82
C ALA A 77 3.99 -18.29 3.88
N ALA A 78 3.35 -17.93 2.76
CA ALA A 78 1.90 -17.81 2.67
C ALA A 78 1.19 -19.17 2.78
N ALA A 79 1.74 -20.22 2.16
CA ALA A 79 1.19 -21.57 2.24
C ALA A 79 1.36 -22.22 3.62
N ASP A 80 2.40 -21.84 4.37
CA ASP A 80 2.70 -22.37 5.70
C ASP A 80 1.87 -21.71 6.82
N LEU A 81 1.06 -20.69 6.51
CA LEU A 81 0.16 -20.02 7.48
C LEU A 81 -0.83 -21.01 8.10
N LYS A 82 -0.93 -20.98 9.42
CA LYS A 82 -1.83 -21.81 10.22
C LYS A 82 -2.92 -20.94 10.84
N GLY A 83 -4.03 -21.58 11.23
CA GLY A 83 -5.14 -20.91 11.93
C GLY A 83 -4.71 -20.13 13.19
N SER A 84 -3.63 -20.53 13.84
CA SER A 84 -3.04 -19.83 14.98
C SER A 84 -2.37 -18.50 14.62
N ASP A 85 -1.86 -18.35 13.40
CA ASP A 85 -1.10 -17.16 12.97
C ASP A 85 -2.02 -15.95 12.78
N HIS A 86 -3.31 -16.18 12.61
CA HIS A 86 -4.35 -15.14 12.51
C HIS A 86 -4.92 -14.71 13.87
N ARG A 87 -4.38 -15.23 14.98
CA ARG A 87 -4.93 -15.01 16.32
C ARG A 87 -3.86 -14.54 17.28
N ARG A 88 -4.23 -13.55 18.10
CA ARG A 88 -3.44 -13.21 19.30
C ARG A 88 -3.51 -14.41 20.26
N VAL A 89 -2.36 -14.85 20.76
CA VAL A 89 -2.26 -15.96 21.73
C VAL A 89 -2.89 -15.61 23.08
N THR A 90 -2.96 -14.32 23.41
CA THR A 90 -3.50 -13.81 24.68
C THR A 90 -4.98 -13.47 24.54
N GLU A 91 -5.79 -13.80 25.56
CA GLU A 91 -7.21 -13.42 25.62
C GLU A 91 -7.41 -11.91 25.79
N VAL A 92 -8.54 -11.39 25.31
CA VAL A 92 -8.83 -9.94 25.29
C VAL A 92 -8.73 -9.32 26.68
N SER A 93 -9.31 -9.94 27.71
CA SER A 93 -9.30 -9.42 29.09
C SER A 93 -7.88 -9.29 29.64
N ALA A 94 -7.05 -10.33 29.50
CA ALA A 94 -5.66 -10.31 29.94
C ALA A 94 -4.83 -9.24 29.22
N ARG A 95 -5.12 -8.99 27.93
CA ARG A 95 -4.45 -7.91 27.18
C ARG A 95 -4.88 -6.54 27.67
N LEU A 96 -6.17 -6.32 27.92
CA LEU A 96 -6.68 -5.03 28.43
C LEU A 96 -6.05 -4.70 29.78
N ASP A 97 -5.95 -5.68 30.69
CA ASP A 97 -5.29 -5.50 31.99
C ASP A 97 -3.80 -5.14 31.84
N ALA A 98 -3.08 -5.84 30.97
CA ALA A 98 -1.66 -5.56 30.71
C ALA A 98 -1.45 -4.20 30.04
N GLN A 99 -2.32 -3.82 29.09
CA GLN A 99 -2.30 -2.54 28.41
C GLN A 99 -2.60 -1.39 29.38
N GLN A 100 -3.60 -1.53 30.25
CA GLN A 100 -3.91 -0.52 31.26
C GLN A 100 -2.74 -0.33 32.23
N LYS A 101 -2.10 -1.42 32.68
CA LYS A 101 -0.90 -1.33 33.54
C LYS A 101 0.29 -0.67 32.85
N LYS A 102 0.48 -0.92 31.54
CA LYS A 102 1.61 -0.40 30.77
C LYS A 102 1.43 1.05 30.34
N LEU A 103 0.24 1.40 29.83
CA LEU A 103 -0.05 2.71 29.24
C LEU A 103 -0.63 3.69 30.27
N ASN A 104 -1.24 3.18 31.35
CA ASN A 104 -1.85 3.96 32.43
C ASN A 104 -2.74 5.12 31.93
N LEU A 105 -3.57 4.81 30.93
CA LEU A 105 -4.46 5.80 30.31
C LEU A 105 -5.62 6.18 31.25
N PRO A 106 -6.12 7.44 31.18
CA PRO A 106 -7.31 7.83 31.92
C PRO A 106 -8.56 7.11 31.39
N ILE A 107 -9.68 7.26 32.10
CA ILE A 107 -10.96 6.62 31.74
C ILE A 107 -11.45 7.04 30.35
N LEU A 108 -11.21 8.30 29.97
CA LEU A 108 -11.57 8.87 28.67
C LEU A 108 -10.29 9.34 27.96
N PRO A 109 -9.48 8.42 27.41
CA PRO A 109 -8.24 8.79 26.75
C PRO A 109 -8.50 9.51 25.43
N THR A 110 -7.69 10.52 25.17
CA THR A 110 -7.72 11.35 23.98
C THR A 110 -6.61 10.95 23.00
N THR A 111 -6.93 10.96 21.70
CA THR A 111 -5.98 10.66 20.63
C THR A 111 -6.48 11.25 19.32
N THR A 112 -5.62 11.23 18.29
CA THR A 112 -5.98 11.56 16.91
C THR A 112 -5.72 10.36 15.99
N ILE A 113 -6.02 10.50 14.70
CA ILE A 113 -6.08 9.37 13.75
C ILE A 113 -4.76 9.16 12.99
N GLY A 114 -3.86 10.14 12.91
CA GLY A 114 -2.58 9.99 12.19
C GLY A 114 -2.10 11.30 11.58
N SER A 115 -2.52 11.58 10.35
CA SER A 115 -2.05 12.72 9.57
C SER A 115 -2.34 14.08 10.21
N PHE A 116 -1.38 14.99 10.13
CA PHE A 116 -1.55 16.43 10.41
C PHE A 116 -1.47 17.25 9.10
N PRO A 117 -1.86 18.55 9.12
CA PRO A 117 -1.93 19.37 7.91
C PRO A 117 -0.64 19.37 7.06
N GLN A 118 -0.78 18.97 5.80
CA GLN A 118 0.33 18.88 4.86
C GLN A 118 0.65 20.27 4.25
N THR A 119 1.52 21.01 4.93
CA THR A 119 1.87 22.39 4.59
C THR A 119 2.48 22.53 3.18
N VAL A 120 2.44 23.75 2.63
CA VAL A 120 3.09 24.06 1.33
C VAL A 120 4.59 23.77 1.40
N GLU A 121 5.20 24.08 2.53
CA GLU A 121 6.62 23.86 2.78
C GLU A 121 6.97 22.37 2.82
N LEU A 122 6.18 21.55 3.52
CA LEU A 122 6.38 20.10 3.54
C LEU A 122 6.23 19.46 2.15
N ARG A 123 5.26 19.93 1.36
CA ARG A 123 5.10 19.52 -0.04
C ARG A 123 6.29 19.94 -0.90
N ARG A 124 6.86 21.13 -0.66
CA ARG A 124 8.07 21.62 -1.33
C ARG A 124 9.27 20.75 -1.01
N VAL A 125 9.54 20.49 0.27
CA VAL A 125 10.65 19.66 0.76
C VAL A 125 10.63 18.26 0.14
N ARG A 126 9.49 17.55 0.19
CA ARG A 126 9.36 16.22 -0.44
C ARG A 126 9.58 16.25 -1.94
N ARG A 127 9.04 17.26 -2.63
CA ARG A 127 9.23 17.41 -4.08
C ARG A 127 10.70 17.66 -4.43
N GLU A 128 11.39 18.49 -3.66
CA GLU A 128 12.81 18.78 -3.87
C GLU A 128 13.69 17.56 -3.57
N TYR A 129 13.37 16.78 -2.54
CA TYR A 129 14.03 15.50 -2.27
C TYR A 129 13.80 14.47 -3.39
N LYS A 130 12.55 14.24 -3.83
CA LYS A 130 12.25 13.36 -4.98
C LYS A 130 12.95 13.84 -6.28
N ALA A 131 13.20 15.14 -6.41
CA ALA A 131 13.93 15.73 -7.53
C ALA A 131 15.47 15.78 -7.34
N LYS A 132 15.99 15.21 -6.25
CA LYS A 132 17.43 15.20 -5.89
C LYS A 132 18.05 16.59 -5.78
N LYS A 133 17.26 17.60 -5.37
CA LYS A 133 17.70 19.00 -5.21
C LYS A 133 18.21 19.33 -3.81
N ILE A 134 17.82 18.53 -2.82
CA ILE A 134 18.30 18.58 -1.44
C ILE A 134 18.85 17.22 -1.04
N SER A 135 19.74 17.17 -0.05
CA SER A 135 20.30 15.91 0.42
C SER A 135 19.29 15.13 1.27
N GLU A 136 19.57 13.86 1.53
CA GLU A 136 18.76 13.04 2.44
C GLU A 136 18.84 13.57 3.87
N GLU A 137 20.00 14.06 4.30
CA GLU A 137 20.18 14.66 5.62
C GLU A 137 19.30 15.90 5.81
N ASP A 138 19.26 16.79 4.81
CA ASP A 138 18.40 17.98 4.83
C ASP A 138 16.92 17.60 4.84
N TYR A 139 16.53 16.61 4.05
CA TYR A 139 15.17 16.07 4.04
C TYR A 139 14.79 15.51 5.42
N VAL A 140 15.62 14.61 5.97
CA VAL A 140 15.39 13.98 7.27
C VAL A 140 15.31 15.02 8.38
N LYS A 141 16.17 16.04 8.35
CA LYS A 141 16.13 17.14 9.31
C LYS A 141 14.80 17.88 9.25
N ALA A 142 14.36 18.30 8.05
CA ALA A 142 13.11 19.03 7.87
C ALA A 142 11.89 18.20 8.33
N ILE A 143 11.85 16.90 8.04
CA ILE A 143 10.77 16.01 8.49
C ILE A 143 10.79 15.85 10.01
N LYS A 144 11.96 15.69 10.64
CA LYS A 144 12.07 15.63 12.11
C LYS A 144 11.62 16.91 12.80
N GLU A 145 11.92 18.07 12.22
CA GLU A 145 11.45 19.36 12.73
C GLU A 145 9.92 19.45 12.67
N GLU A 146 9.29 18.94 11.61
CA GLU A 146 7.83 18.92 11.51
C GLU A 146 7.18 17.93 12.49
N ILE A 147 7.75 16.72 12.64
CA ILE A 147 7.33 15.75 13.66
C ILE A 147 7.40 16.39 15.04
N LYS A 148 8.50 17.10 15.36
CA LYS A 148 8.66 17.76 16.65
C LYS A 148 7.55 18.78 16.92
N LYS A 149 7.21 19.63 15.93
CA LYS A 149 6.10 20.60 16.10
C LYS A 149 4.77 19.92 16.37
N VAL A 150 4.49 18.80 15.68
CA VAL A 150 3.27 18.02 15.86
C VAL A 150 3.22 17.36 17.23
N VAL A 151 4.35 16.84 17.72
CA VAL A 151 4.49 16.29 19.07
C VAL A 151 4.26 17.38 20.12
N ASP A 152 5.00 18.49 20.04
CA ASP A 152 4.91 19.60 21.00
C ASP A 152 3.47 20.13 21.08
N LEU A 153 2.81 20.32 19.94
CA LEU A 153 1.41 20.76 19.89
C LEU A 153 0.46 19.79 20.60
N GLN A 154 0.63 18.48 20.40
CA GLN A 154 -0.22 17.49 21.05
C GLN A 154 0.03 17.40 22.55
N GLU A 155 1.27 17.60 23.00
CA GLU A 155 1.59 17.70 24.43
C GLU A 155 0.98 18.95 25.06
N ASP A 156 1.04 20.10 24.39
CA ASP A 156 0.42 21.36 24.82
C ASP A 156 -1.12 21.25 24.91
N LEU A 157 -1.72 20.45 24.03
CA LEU A 157 -3.16 20.14 24.02
C LEU A 157 -3.55 19.02 24.99
N ASP A 158 -2.59 18.49 25.75
CA ASP A 158 -2.76 17.40 26.70
C ASP A 158 -3.36 16.11 26.10
N ILE A 159 -2.99 15.76 24.86
CA ILE A 159 -3.45 14.53 24.20
C ILE A 159 -2.76 13.29 24.79
N ASP A 160 -3.52 12.26 25.18
CA ASP A 160 -2.97 11.09 25.90
C ASP A 160 -2.10 10.17 25.05
N VAL A 161 -2.54 9.88 23.81
CA VAL A 161 -1.83 9.01 22.86
C VAL A 161 -1.57 9.76 21.56
N LEU A 162 -0.30 9.93 21.23
CA LEU A 162 0.17 10.82 20.17
C LEU A 162 0.33 10.11 18.84
N VAL A 163 0.35 10.91 17.77
CA VAL A 163 0.75 10.52 16.42
C VAL A 163 1.89 11.42 15.94
N HIS A 164 2.69 10.98 14.97
CA HIS A 164 3.80 11.80 14.45
C HIS A 164 3.40 12.74 13.31
N GLY A 165 2.14 12.66 12.85
CA GLY A 165 1.59 13.56 11.82
C GLY A 165 1.80 13.12 10.37
N GLU A 166 2.53 12.02 10.15
CA GLU A 166 2.85 11.46 8.82
C GLU A 166 3.41 12.47 7.79
N PRO A 167 4.33 13.39 8.17
CA PRO A 167 4.86 14.37 7.23
C PRO A 167 5.67 13.76 6.07
N GLU A 168 6.26 12.59 6.28
CA GLU A 168 7.02 11.85 5.27
C GLU A 168 6.13 11.26 4.16
N ARG A 169 4.82 11.07 4.41
CA ARG A 169 3.92 10.30 3.55
C ARG A 169 3.06 11.19 2.67
N ASN A 170 3.15 11.00 1.36
CA ASN A 170 2.32 11.71 0.38
C ASN A 170 0.95 11.04 0.19
N ASP A 171 0.90 9.72 0.31
CA ASP A 171 -0.29 8.91 0.14
C ASP A 171 -0.13 7.62 0.96
N MET A 172 -1.24 7.12 1.52
CA MET A 172 -1.23 5.99 2.44
C MET A 172 -1.04 4.62 1.76
N VAL A 173 -1.03 4.53 0.43
CA VAL A 173 -0.75 3.29 -0.30
C VAL A 173 0.53 3.42 -1.12
N GLU A 174 0.75 4.58 -1.78
CA GLU A 174 2.00 4.84 -2.52
C GLU A 174 3.23 4.70 -1.62
N TYR A 175 3.19 5.25 -0.39
CA TYR A 175 4.33 5.23 0.54
C TYR A 175 4.78 3.80 0.90
N PHE A 176 3.84 2.88 1.13
CA PHE A 176 4.16 1.50 1.45
C PHE A 176 4.60 0.74 0.21
N GLY A 177 3.87 0.90 -0.90
CA GLY A 177 4.20 0.22 -2.14
C GLY A 177 5.61 0.57 -2.65
N GLU A 178 6.07 1.84 -2.53
CA GLU A 178 7.44 2.26 -2.93
C GLU A 178 8.54 1.49 -2.18
N GLN A 179 8.19 0.82 -1.07
CA GLN A 179 9.09 0.10 -0.18
C GLN A 179 8.85 -1.41 -0.16
N LEU A 180 7.87 -1.91 -0.92
CA LEU A 180 7.56 -3.33 -1.08
C LEU A 180 8.07 -3.85 -2.43
N SER A 181 8.59 -5.06 -2.43
CA SER A 181 8.86 -5.80 -3.68
C SER A 181 7.53 -6.21 -4.33
N GLY A 182 7.54 -6.43 -5.63
CA GLY A 182 6.34 -6.85 -6.39
C GLY A 182 5.43 -5.69 -6.81
N PHE A 183 5.82 -4.44 -6.55
CA PHE A 183 5.10 -3.22 -6.93
C PHE A 183 5.83 -2.41 -8.00
N ALA A 184 5.07 -1.81 -8.91
CA ALA A 184 5.53 -0.82 -9.88
C ALA A 184 4.72 0.48 -9.77
N PHE A 185 5.34 1.59 -10.16
CA PHE A 185 4.80 2.94 -10.01
C PHE A 185 4.79 3.67 -11.33
N THR A 186 3.71 4.42 -11.57
CA THR A 186 3.55 5.22 -12.77
C THR A 186 3.90 6.68 -12.51
N ALA A 187 4.48 7.32 -13.53
CA ALA A 187 4.66 8.76 -13.56
C ALA A 187 3.32 9.45 -13.86
N ASN A 188 2.56 8.94 -14.83
CA ASN A 188 1.39 9.59 -15.43
C ASN A 188 0.14 8.69 -15.44
N GLY A 189 0.14 7.59 -14.69
CA GLY A 189 -0.97 6.62 -14.61
C GLY A 189 -2.14 7.10 -13.74
N TRP A 190 -2.64 8.29 -14.00
CA TRP A 190 -3.73 8.91 -13.26
C TRP A 190 -5.08 8.28 -13.59
N VAL A 191 -5.88 8.05 -12.55
CA VAL A 191 -7.27 7.61 -12.63
C VAL A 191 -8.13 8.56 -11.82
N GLN A 192 -9.28 8.96 -12.37
CA GLN A 192 -10.21 9.83 -11.64
C GLN A 192 -10.80 9.07 -10.45
N SER A 193 -10.74 9.68 -9.26
CA SER A 193 -11.38 9.16 -8.05
C SER A 193 -12.70 9.89 -7.77
N TYR A 194 -12.65 11.22 -7.62
CA TYR A 194 -13.86 12.02 -7.37
C TYR A 194 -13.67 13.47 -7.83
N GLY A 195 -14.59 13.98 -8.67
CA GLY A 195 -14.51 15.35 -9.19
C GLY A 195 -13.17 15.59 -9.90
N SER A 196 -12.43 16.62 -9.50
CA SER A 196 -11.09 16.91 -10.02
C SER A 196 -9.95 16.16 -9.31
N ARG A 197 -10.26 15.27 -8.35
CA ARG A 197 -9.26 14.48 -7.64
C ARG A 197 -8.96 13.20 -8.41
N CYS A 198 -7.71 13.05 -8.80
CA CYS A 198 -7.17 11.83 -9.39
C CYS A 198 -6.21 11.15 -8.41
N VAL A 199 -6.03 9.85 -8.60
CA VAL A 199 -5.07 9.00 -7.87
C VAL A 199 -4.14 8.33 -8.88
N LYS A 200 -2.96 7.88 -8.41
CA LYS A 200 -2.06 7.01 -9.18
C LYS A 200 -1.90 5.69 -8.43
N PRO A 201 -2.83 4.74 -8.64
CA PRO A 201 -2.74 3.45 -7.97
C PRO A 201 -1.42 2.76 -8.32
N PRO A 202 -0.70 2.20 -7.34
CA PRO A 202 0.43 1.32 -7.61
C PRO A 202 -0.03 0.10 -8.40
N ILE A 203 0.90 -0.57 -9.08
CA ILE A 203 0.62 -1.79 -9.83
C ILE A 203 1.32 -2.94 -9.13
N ILE A 204 0.56 -3.92 -8.66
CA ILE A 204 1.13 -5.19 -8.18
C ILE A 204 1.40 -6.02 -9.42
N TYR A 205 2.66 -6.38 -9.66
CA TYR A 205 3.06 -7.20 -10.80
C TYR A 205 3.62 -8.56 -10.39
N GLY A 206 4.13 -8.69 -9.15
CA GLY A 206 4.78 -9.89 -8.65
C GLY A 206 4.44 -10.21 -7.19
N ASP A 207 5.10 -11.23 -6.64
CA ASP A 207 4.92 -11.64 -5.25
C ASP A 207 5.44 -10.57 -4.30
N VAL A 208 4.65 -10.26 -3.27
CA VAL A 208 4.91 -9.13 -2.37
C VAL A 208 5.79 -9.54 -1.20
N SER A 209 6.85 -8.77 -0.95
CA SER A 209 7.68 -8.92 0.24
C SER A 209 8.23 -7.57 0.72
N ARG A 210 8.58 -7.49 2.01
CA ARG A 210 9.17 -6.30 2.62
C ARG A 210 10.69 -6.48 2.80
N PRO A 211 11.54 -5.86 1.96
CA PRO A 211 12.99 -6.02 2.04
C PRO A 211 13.63 -5.29 3.22
N LYS A 212 13.00 -4.22 3.74
CA LYS A 212 13.53 -3.40 4.84
C LYS A 212 12.40 -2.73 5.64
N PRO A 213 12.67 -2.29 6.89
CA PRO A 213 11.75 -1.46 7.65
C PRO A 213 11.29 -0.21 6.91
N MET A 214 9.99 0.08 6.98
CA MET A 214 9.34 1.14 6.20
C MET A 214 9.05 2.41 7.01
N THR A 215 8.75 2.26 8.30
CA THR A 215 8.19 3.31 9.17
C THR A 215 8.84 3.39 10.54
N VAL A 216 9.63 2.37 10.91
CA VAL A 216 10.30 2.28 12.21
C VAL A 216 11.13 3.51 12.51
N PHE A 217 11.94 3.99 11.56
CA PHE A 217 12.80 5.16 11.77
C PHE A 217 12.03 6.40 12.23
N TRP A 218 10.90 6.70 11.57
CA TRP A 218 10.08 7.86 11.88
C TRP A 218 9.35 7.69 13.21
N SER A 219 8.72 6.53 13.40
CA SER A 219 7.96 6.22 14.62
C SER A 219 8.85 6.23 15.87
N SER A 220 10.01 5.57 15.82
CA SER A 220 10.96 5.55 16.94
C SER A 220 11.56 6.92 17.21
N THR A 221 11.85 7.69 16.16
CA THR A 221 12.29 9.09 16.31
C THR A 221 11.21 9.92 17.02
N ALA A 222 9.95 9.82 16.59
CA ALA A 222 8.84 10.55 17.19
C ALA A 222 8.63 10.13 18.66
N GLN A 223 8.65 8.83 18.95
CA GLN A 223 8.55 8.31 20.31
C GLN A 223 9.68 8.83 21.22
N SER A 224 10.90 9.02 20.70
CA SER A 224 12.02 9.58 21.49
C SER A 224 11.83 11.05 21.89
N MET A 225 10.89 11.77 21.27
CA MET A 225 10.62 13.19 21.53
C MET A 225 9.61 13.42 22.66
N THR A 226 8.92 12.37 23.11
CA THR A 226 7.85 12.46 24.12
C THR A 226 7.89 11.27 25.08
N LYS A 227 7.35 11.47 26.29
CA LYS A 227 7.09 10.36 27.24
C LYS A 227 5.73 9.72 27.03
N ARG A 228 4.82 10.36 26.27
CA ARG A 228 3.50 9.83 25.99
C ARG A 228 3.60 8.68 24.97
N PRO A 229 2.67 7.71 24.98
CA PRO A 229 2.63 6.66 23.96
C PRO A 229 2.47 7.24 22.55
N MET A 230 3.36 6.87 21.63
CA MET A 230 3.31 7.22 20.22
C MET A 230 2.69 6.07 19.42
N LYS A 231 1.76 6.37 18.49
CA LYS A 231 1.25 5.40 17.53
C LYS A 231 2.24 5.17 16.39
N GLY A 232 2.57 3.90 16.13
CA GLY A 232 3.03 3.47 14.81
C GLY A 232 1.83 3.41 13.85
N MET A 233 2.01 3.90 12.63
CA MET A 233 0.92 4.05 11.65
C MET A 233 1.19 3.19 10.42
N LEU A 234 0.29 2.25 10.11
CA LEU A 234 0.38 1.36 8.94
C LEU A 234 -0.93 1.38 8.15
N THR A 235 -0.84 1.11 6.86
CA THR A 235 -2.02 0.78 6.04
C THR A 235 -2.17 -0.73 5.99
N GLY A 236 -3.40 -1.22 6.18
CA GLY A 236 -3.70 -2.64 6.17
C GLY A 236 -3.59 -3.29 4.78
N PRO A 237 -3.43 -4.62 4.74
CA PRO A 237 -3.21 -5.37 3.52
C PRO A 237 -4.36 -5.29 2.51
N VAL A 238 -5.62 -5.28 2.96
CA VAL A 238 -6.81 -5.19 2.11
C VAL A 238 -6.90 -3.81 1.46
N THR A 239 -6.52 -2.75 2.16
CA THR A 239 -6.47 -1.38 1.60
C THR A 239 -5.35 -1.23 0.58
N ILE A 240 -4.13 -1.71 0.89
CA ILE A 240 -3.03 -1.72 -0.09
C ILE A 240 -3.43 -2.49 -1.34
N LEU A 241 -4.11 -3.63 -1.19
CA LEU A 241 -4.63 -4.43 -2.30
C LEU A 241 -5.70 -3.69 -3.11
N ASN A 242 -6.74 -3.15 -2.48
CA ASN A 242 -7.90 -2.58 -3.16
C ASN A 242 -7.61 -1.24 -3.84
N TRP A 243 -6.65 -0.46 -3.32
CA TRP A 243 -6.23 0.80 -3.92
C TRP A 243 -4.99 0.67 -4.82
N SER A 244 -4.64 -0.56 -5.20
CA SER A 244 -3.66 -0.88 -6.23
C SER A 244 -4.32 -1.55 -7.44
N PHE A 245 -3.69 -1.47 -8.60
CA PHE A 245 -3.98 -2.37 -9.72
C PHE A 245 -3.41 -3.75 -9.41
N VAL A 246 -4.30 -4.68 -9.09
CA VAL A 246 -3.94 -6.03 -8.67
C VAL A 246 -3.65 -6.92 -9.87
N ARG A 247 -2.65 -7.80 -9.69
CA ARG A 247 -2.37 -8.94 -10.56
C ARG A 247 -3.62 -9.74 -10.92
N ASN A 248 -3.62 -10.30 -12.12
CA ASN A 248 -4.71 -11.11 -12.68
C ASN A 248 -4.33 -12.57 -12.94
N ASP A 249 -3.17 -13.01 -12.45
CA ASP A 249 -2.64 -14.37 -12.62
C ASP A 249 -2.79 -15.25 -11.37
N GLN A 250 -3.31 -14.70 -10.26
CA GLN A 250 -3.62 -15.46 -9.04
C GLN A 250 -4.85 -14.87 -8.31
N PRO A 251 -5.48 -15.61 -7.38
CA PRO A 251 -6.55 -15.09 -6.54
C PRO A 251 -6.11 -13.89 -5.70
N ARG A 252 -7.02 -12.91 -5.52
CA ARG A 252 -6.77 -11.70 -4.72
C ARG A 252 -6.34 -11.98 -3.28
N HIS A 253 -6.91 -13.02 -2.66
CA HIS A 253 -6.60 -13.37 -1.27
C HIS A 253 -5.16 -13.85 -1.09
N GLU A 254 -4.58 -14.54 -2.09
CA GLU A 254 -3.17 -14.92 -2.06
C GLU A 254 -2.27 -13.68 -2.05
N THR A 255 -2.54 -12.70 -2.91
CA THR A 255 -1.82 -11.41 -2.88
C THR A 255 -2.03 -10.68 -1.55
N CYS A 256 -3.24 -10.72 -0.98
CA CYS A 256 -3.53 -10.09 0.30
C CYS A 256 -2.70 -10.70 1.44
N TYR A 257 -2.58 -12.03 1.51
CA TYR A 257 -1.75 -12.69 2.51
C TYR A 257 -0.25 -12.37 2.37
N GLN A 258 0.26 -12.20 1.15
CA GLN A 258 1.63 -11.75 0.93
C GLN A 258 1.85 -10.33 1.49
N ILE A 259 0.90 -9.42 1.26
CA ILE A 259 0.94 -8.07 1.85
C ILE A 259 0.83 -8.16 3.38
N ALA A 260 -0.06 -9.00 3.91
CA ALA A 260 -0.23 -9.19 5.35
C ALA A 260 1.07 -9.66 6.03
N LEU A 261 1.79 -10.63 5.44
CA LEU A 261 3.09 -11.07 5.93
C LEU A 261 4.11 -9.92 5.94
N ALA A 262 4.15 -9.12 4.87
CA ALA A 262 5.01 -7.94 4.79
C ALA A 262 4.68 -6.89 5.86
N ILE A 263 3.39 -6.65 6.13
CA ILE A 263 2.92 -5.73 7.18
C ILE A 263 3.18 -6.31 8.58
N LYS A 264 3.04 -7.62 8.77
CA LYS A 264 3.37 -8.32 10.02
C LYS A 264 4.84 -8.09 10.40
N ASP A 265 5.75 -8.24 9.46
CA ASP A 265 7.19 -7.98 9.71
C ASP A 265 7.44 -6.53 10.13
N GLU A 266 6.71 -5.57 9.56
CA GLU A 266 6.79 -4.15 9.95
C GLU A 266 6.22 -3.90 11.36
N VAL A 267 5.11 -4.54 11.71
CA VAL A 267 4.52 -4.48 13.06
C VAL A 267 5.52 -5.02 14.10
N GLU A 268 6.14 -6.17 13.83
CA GLU A 268 7.13 -6.77 14.71
C GLU A 268 8.38 -5.87 14.87
N ASP A 269 8.81 -5.21 13.80
CA ASP A 269 9.95 -4.28 13.87
C ASP A 269 9.60 -2.96 14.57
N LEU A 270 8.35 -2.47 14.44
CA LEU A 270 7.86 -1.33 15.23
C LEU A 270 7.85 -1.66 16.72
N GLU A 271 7.36 -2.85 17.10
CA GLU A 271 7.38 -3.31 18.50
C GLU A 271 8.81 -3.37 19.04
N LYS A 272 9.74 -3.99 18.30
CA LYS A 272 11.18 -4.03 18.64
C LYS A 272 11.80 -2.62 18.72
N GLY A 273 11.32 -1.70 17.89
CA GLY A 273 11.69 -0.28 17.87
C GLY A 273 11.11 0.56 19.01
N GLY A 274 10.43 -0.08 19.97
CA GLY A 274 9.88 0.56 21.17
C GLY A 274 8.46 1.12 21.00
N ILE A 275 7.79 0.84 19.89
CA ILE A 275 6.45 1.35 19.61
C ILE A 275 5.40 0.41 20.19
N GLY A 276 4.79 0.83 21.30
CA GLY A 276 3.84 0.01 22.05
C GLY A 276 2.37 0.15 21.61
N VAL A 277 2.04 1.13 20.77
CA VAL A 277 0.71 1.35 20.21
C VAL A 277 0.85 1.42 18.69
N ILE A 278 0.15 0.55 17.96
CA ILE A 278 0.25 0.46 16.51
C ILE A 278 -1.17 0.46 15.93
N GLN A 279 -1.42 1.37 15.01
CA GLN A 279 -2.68 1.50 14.27
C GLN A 279 -2.45 0.98 12.85
N ILE A 280 -3.38 0.14 12.39
CA ILE A 280 -3.40 -0.43 11.03
C ILE A 280 -4.73 -0.05 10.40
N ASP A 281 -4.70 0.81 9.38
CA ASP A 281 -5.90 1.40 8.79
C ASP A 281 -6.43 0.57 7.62
N GLU A 282 -7.69 0.14 7.72
CA GLU A 282 -8.39 -0.63 6.68
C GLU A 282 -9.59 0.12 6.08
N ALA A 283 -9.30 1.23 5.39
CA ALA A 283 -10.31 2.09 4.77
C ALA A 283 -11.07 1.39 3.63
N ALA A 284 -10.41 0.51 2.88
CA ALA A 284 -10.99 -0.14 1.71
C ALA A 284 -11.61 -1.53 2.00
N LEU A 285 -11.73 -1.93 3.27
CA LEU A 285 -12.33 -3.23 3.64
C LEU A 285 -13.76 -3.36 3.10
N ARG A 286 -14.56 -2.30 3.22
CA ARG A 286 -15.93 -2.29 2.70
C ARG A 286 -15.98 -2.09 1.18
N GLU A 287 -15.03 -1.34 0.61
CA GLU A 287 -14.98 -1.07 -0.83
C GLU A 287 -14.74 -2.33 -1.65
N GLY A 288 -13.93 -3.27 -1.14
CA GLY A 288 -13.66 -4.55 -1.79
C GLY A 288 -14.77 -5.60 -1.64
N LEU A 289 -15.83 -5.31 -0.86
CA LEU A 289 -16.89 -6.27 -0.60
C LEU A 289 -17.62 -6.62 -1.92
N PRO A 290 -17.77 -7.92 -2.26
CA PRO A 290 -18.45 -8.32 -3.50
C PRO A 290 -19.87 -7.75 -3.61
N LEU A 291 -20.30 -7.46 -4.83
CA LEU A 291 -21.63 -6.87 -5.06
C LEU A 291 -22.78 -7.82 -4.68
N ARG A 292 -22.53 -9.14 -4.72
CA ARG A 292 -23.52 -10.16 -4.38
C ARG A 292 -23.30 -10.67 -2.96
N LYS A 293 -24.37 -10.65 -2.16
CA LYS A 293 -24.35 -11.11 -0.75
C LYS A 293 -23.84 -12.55 -0.59
N ALA A 294 -24.11 -13.43 -1.56
CA ALA A 294 -23.65 -14.82 -1.53
C ALA A 294 -22.12 -14.95 -1.53
N GLU A 295 -21.39 -13.94 -2.00
CA GLU A 295 -19.92 -13.94 -2.09
C GLU A 295 -19.27 -13.25 -0.87
N HIS A 296 -20.06 -12.63 0.02
CA HIS A 296 -19.56 -11.86 1.16
C HIS A 296 -18.80 -12.73 2.16
N SER A 297 -19.30 -13.94 2.44
CA SER A 297 -18.68 -14.82 3.44
C SER A 297 -17.25 -15.18 3.05
N PHE A 298 -17.01 -15.46 1.77
CA PHE A 298 -15.66 -15.79 1.29
C PHE A 298 -14.73 -14.58 1.37
N TYR A 299 -15.20 -13.40 0.96
CA TYR A 299 -14.42 -12.16 1.05
C TYR A 299 -14.04 -11.82 2.50
N LEU A 300 -15.03 -11.78 3.38
CA LEU A 300 -14.83 -11.40 4.77
C LEU A 300 -13.96 -12.40 5.52
N ASP A 301 -13.98 -13.67 5.13
CA ASP A 301 -13.10 -14.68 5.70
C ASP A 301 -11.63 -14.31 5.48
N TRP A 302 -11.15 -14.23 4.23
CA TRP A 302 -9.73 -13.92 4.01
C TRP A 302 -9.37 -12.47 4.36
N ALA A 303 -10.28 -11.51 4.19
CA ALA A 303 -9.99 -10.09 4.46
C ALA A 303 -9.84 -9.77 5.95
N VAL A 304 -10.49 -10.55 6.84
CA VAL A 304 -10.34 -10.40 8.29
C VAL A 304 -9.14 -11.21 8.81
N HIS A 305 -8.78 -12.31 8.14
CA HIS A 305 -7.62 -13.12 8.51
C HIS A 305 -6.28 -12.53 8.04
N SER A 306 -6.28 -11.75 6.94
CA SER A 306 -5.12 -11.01 6.45
C SER A 306 -4.78 -9.83 7.34
#